data_AF-A0A954Z3T7-F1
#
_entry.id   AF-A0A954Z3T7-F1
#
_cell.length_a   1.000
_cell.length_b   1.000
_cell.length_c   1.000
_cell.angle_alpha   90.00
_cell.angle_beta   90.00
_cell.angle_gamma   90.00
#
_symmetry.space_group_name_H-M   'P 1'
#
loop_
_entity.id
_entity.type
_entity.pdbx_description
1 polymer ?
#
loop_
_entity_poly.entity_id
_entity_poly.type
_entity_poly.pdbx_seq_one_letter_code
_entity_poly.pdbx_strand_id
1 'polypeptide(L)'
;MSSSPPRRLCFAIVCCVCMCSGVRTQVRAGDFDGNTVIENSDRAVFQRILLGQETDPAYVALADINHDGVVDGRDIGPFSRMLQLGGPDAAGGAPGAQRGACCISTPGAFAICVVIPEHACDNAGGTFMGAGTRCTDPNIGCPITPPPPVACCLPNGDCVNAPPIECIQMMGVPQGPFTTCADNACMTPPPVGACCVS
;
A
#
# COMPACT_ATOMS: atom_id res chain seq x y z
N MET A 1 7.81 -50.81 -30.53
CA MET A 1 7.95 -49.91 -31.69
C MET A 1 6.62 -49.18 -31.85
N SER A 2 6.29 -48.25 -30.94
CA SER A 2 6.39 -46.80 -31.14
C SER A 2 5.78 -46.31 -32.46
N SER A 3 4.51 -45.94 -32.42
CA SER A 3 3.84 -45.17 -33.47
C SER A 3 3.47 -43.80 -32.92
N SER A 4 4.36 -42.83 -33.07
CA SER A 4 4.07 -41.40 -32.85
C SER A 4 3.19 -40.85 -33.99
N PRO A 5 2.11 -40.10 -33.71
CA PRO A 5 1.49 -39.23 -34.70
C PRO A 5 2.21 -37.85 -34.77
N PRO A 6 2.01 -37.08 -35.85
CA PRO A 6 2.99 -36.11 -36.32
C PRO A 6 3.00 -34.79 -35.55
N ARG A 7 4.20 -34.19 -35.48
CA ARG A 7 4.49 -32.85 -34.98
C ARG A 7 3.61 -31.81 -35.70
N ARG A 8 2.73 -31.13 -34.96
CA ARG A 8 2.08 -29.90 -35.46
C ARG A 8 2.98 -28.72 -35.14
N LEU A 9 3.69 -28.24 -36.16
CA LEU A 9 4.16 -26.86 -36.21
C LEU A 9 2.92 -25.94 -36.12
N CYS A 10 2.88 -25.06 -35.13
CA CYS A 10 2.09 -23.83 -35.21
C CYS A 10 3.00 -22.67 -34.83
N PHE A 11 3.46 -21.95 -35.85
CA PHE A 11 4.08 -20.64 -35.74
C PHE A 11 2.95 -19.60 -35.78
N ALA A 12 2.90 -18.75 -34.75
CA ALA A 12 2.38 -17.38 -34.71
C ALA A 12 0.85 -17.09 -34.86
N ILE A 13 0.39 -16.19 -33.97
CA ILE A 13 -0.78 -15.27 -34.06
C ILE A 13 -2.14 -15.82 -33.58
N VAL A 14 -2.48 -15.42 -32.34
CA VAL A 14 -3.80 -15.00 -31.81
C VAL A 14 -5.00 -15.97 -31.94
N CYS A 15 -5.58 -16.27 -30.77
CA CYS A 15 -6.90 -16.89 -30.58
C CYS A 15 -7.08 -18.33 -31.08
N CYS A 16 -6.55 -19.29 -30.32
CA CYS A 16 -7.24 -20.55 -30.16
C CYS A 16 -7.17 -20.97 -28.70
N VAL A 17 -8.29 -20.78 -27.99
CA VAL A 17 -8.59 -21.43 -26.73
C VAL A 17 -8.51 -22.94 -26.99
N CYS A 18 -7.32 -23.52 -26.83
CA CYS A 18 -7.12 -24.95 -26.99
C CYS A 18 -7.55 -25.60 -25.68
N MET A 19 -8.85 -25.86 -25.57
CA MET A 19 -9.39 -26.80 -24.58
C MET A 19 -8.86 -28.19 -24.90
N CYS A 20 -7.67 -28.52 -24.37
CA CYS A 20 -7.24 -29.89 -24.19
C CYS A 20 -7.68 -30.35 -22.79
N SER A 21 -8.30 -31.53 -22.75
CA SER A 21 -9.05 -32.11 -21.64
C SER A 21 -8.37 -32.08 -20.28
N GLY A 22 -9.17 -31.73 -19.26
CA GLY A 22 -9.12 -32.37 -17.96
C GLY A 22 -8.18 -31.74 -16.95
N VAL A 23 -8.63 -30.61 -16.39
CA VAL A 23 -8.35 -29.99 -15.08
C VAL A 23 -8.08 -28.51 -15.34
N ARG A 24 -9.11 -27.69 -15.12
CA ARG A 24 -8.92 -26.24 -14.94
C ARG A 24 -8.33 -26.03 -13.54
N THR A 25 -7.08 -26.41 -13.33
CA THR A 25 -6.31 -25.79 -12.24
C THR A 25 -6.00 -24.39 -12.74
N GLN A 26 -6.37 -23.39 -11.94
CA GLN A 26 -5.99 -22.01 -12.19
C GLN A 26 -4.47 -21.98 -12.29
N VAL A 27 -3.91 -21.92 -13.50
CA VAL A 27 -2.47 -21.77 -13.65
C VAL A 27 -2.15 -20.34 -13.24
N ARG A 28 -1.70 -20.20 -12.00
CA ARG A 28 -1.36 -18.94 -11.33
C ARG A 28 0.06 -18.59 -11.77
N ALA A 29 0.28 -17.37 -12.26
CA ALA A 29 1.63 -16.90 -12.58
C ALA A 29 2.55 -17.07 -11.35
N GLY A 30 3.66 -17.80 -11.54
CA GLY A 30 4.60 -18.17 -10.48
C GLY A 30 4.36 -19.52 -9.78
N ASP A 31 3.22 -20.19 -9.98
CA ASP A 31 2.96 -21.57 -9.56
C ASP A 31 3.15 -22.49 -10.78
N PHE A 32 4.34 -23.08 -10.86
CA PHE A 32 4.82 -23.81 -12.03
C PHE A 32 4.71 -25.33 -11.87
N ASP A 33 4.49 -25.83 -10.66
CA ASP A 33 4.20 -27.26 -10.43
C ASP A 33 2.70 -27.56 -10.28
N GLY A 34 1.86 -26.51 -10.28
CA GLY A 34 0.40 -26.57 -10.35
C GLY A 34 -0.25 -26.95 -9.03
N ASN A 35 0.46 -26.82 -7.92
CA ASN A 35 0.02 -27.20 -6.59
C ASN A 35 -0.72 -26.06 -5.84
N THR A 36 -0.97 -24.93 -6.50
CA THR A 36 -1.65 -23.73 -6.00
C THR A 36 -0.89 -22.91 -4.97
N VAL A 37 0.37 -23.27 -4.68
CA VAL A 37 1.24 -22.48 -3.80
C VAL A 37 2.48 -22.03 -4.58
N ILE A 38 3.06 -20.90 -4.18
CA ILE A 38 4.32 -20.42 -4.75
C ILE A 38 5.42 -20.61 -3.71
N GLU A 39 6.27 -21.61 -3.91
CA GLU A 39 7.26 -22.10 -2.97
C GLU A 39 8.56 -22.56 -3.64
N ASN A 40 9.51 -23.09 -2.85
CA ASN A 40 10.83 -23.50 -3.37
C ASN A 40 10.77 -24.55 -4.49
N SER A 41 9.69 -25.32 -4.57
CA SER A 41 9.42 -26.31 -5.63
C SER A 41 9.29 -25.64 -7.00
N ASP A 42 8.63 -24.48 -7.07
CA ASP A 42 8.43 -23.70 -8.31
C ASP A 42 9.72 -23.16 -8.88
N ARG A 43 10.70 -22.84 -8.00
CA ARG A 43 12.01 -22.34 -8.44
C ARG A 43 12.72 -23.31 -9.35
N ALA A 44 12.61 -24.61 -9.07
CA ALA A 44 13.24 -25.64 -9.88
C ALA A 44 12.61 -25.72 -11.27
N VAL A 45 11.30 -25.49 -11.38
CA VAL A 45 10.59 -25.47 -12.67
C VAL A 45 10.94 -24.20 -13.44
N PHE A 46 10.92 -23.03 -12.79
CA PHE A 46 11.26 -21.75 -13.40
C PHE A 46 12.70 -21.74 -13.97
N GLN A 47 13.65 -22.33 -13.26
CA GLN A 47 15.01 -22.51 -13.76
C GLN A 47 15.07 -23.38 -15.01
N ARG A 48 14.24 -24.44 -15.11
CA ARG A 48 14.16 -25.26 -16.31
C ARG A 48 13.57 -24.49 -17.49
N ILE A 49 12.60 -23.60 -17.25
CA ILE A 49 12.03 -22.74 -18.29
C ILE A 49 13.09 -21.77 -18.83
N LEU A 50 13.82 -21.07 -17.95
CA LEU A 50 14.90 -20.16 -18.34
C LEU A 50 16.04 -20.85 -19.10
N LEU A 51 16.31 -22.12 -18.79
CA LEU A 51 17.32 -22.94 -19.46
C LEU A 51 16.80 -23.63 -20.74
N GLY A 52 15.53 -23.39 -21.13
CA GLY A 52 14.90 -24.04 -22.27
C GLY A 52 14.76 -25.56 -22.13
N GLN A 53 14.82 -26.08 -20.90
CA GLN A 53 14.62 -27.49 -20.58
C GLN A 53 13.14 -27.83 -20.36
N GLU A 54 12.33 -26.83 -20.00
CA GLU A 54 10.87 -26.91 -19.98
C GLU A 54 10.32 -26.09 -21.15
N THR A 55 9.49 -26.72 -21.98
CA THR A 55 8.99 -26.12 -23.24
C THR A 55 7.49 -26.17 -23.37
N ASP A 56 6.78 -26.59 -22.31
CA ASP A 56 5.33 -26.51 -22.29
C ASP A 56 4.88 -25.05 -22.48
N PRO A 57 4.12 -24.75 -23.54
CA PRO A 57 3.65 -23.39 -23.82
C PRO A 57 2.84 -22.77 -22.67
N ALA A 58 2.17 -23.59 -21.86
CA ALA A 58 1.42 -23.11 -20.70
C ALA A 58 2.36 -22.57 -19.61
N TYR A 59 3.45 -23.27 -19.31
CA TYR A 59 4.41 -22.84 -18.29
C TYR A 59 5.30 -21.70 -18.79
N VAL A 60 5.70 -21.73 -20.06
CA VAL A 60 6.50 -20.66 -20.67
C VAL A 60 5.73 -19.34 -20.70
N ALA A 61 4.45 -19.35 -21.07
CA ALA A 61 3.63 -18.13 -21.10
C ALA A 61 3.40 -17.51 -19.71
N LEU A 62 3.49 -18.31 -18.64
CA LEU A 62 3.31 -17.84 -17.26
C LEU A 62 4.63 -17.49 -16.58
N ALA A 63 5.76 -17.80 -17.22
CA ALA A 63 7.09 -17.46 -16.75
C ALA A 63 7.55 -16.06 -17.19
N ASP A 64 6.84 -15.43 -18.11
CA ASP A 64 6.95 -14.00 -18.42
C ASP A 64 6.21 -13.21 -17.33
N ILE A 65 6.92 -12.94 -16.22
CA ILE A 65 6.35 -12.33 -15.03
C ILE A 65 6.30 -10.81 -15.18
N ASN A 66 7.24 -10.22 -15.93
CA ASN A 66 7.27 -8.78 -16.17
C ASN A 66 6.40 -8.35 -17.37
N HIS A 67 5.83 -9.31 -18.11
CA HIS A 67 4.97 -9.15 -19.28
C HIS A 67 5.64 -8.42 -20.46
N ASP A 68 6.94 -8.63 -20.66
CA ASP A 68 7.68 -8.04 -21.78
C ASP A 68 7.71 -8.91 -23.05
N GLY A 69 7.04 -10.06 -22.99
CA GLY A 69 6.84 -10.98 -24.12
C GLY A 69 7.99 -11.96 -24.32
N VAL A 70 8.99 -11.95 -23.44
CA VAL A 70 10.08 -12.93 -23.41
C VAL A 70 10.24 -13.47 -22.00
N VAL A 71 10.82 -14.67 -21.87
CA VAL A 71 11.20 -15.23 -20.57
C VAL A 71 12.71 -15.12 -20.44
N ASP A 72 13.20 -14.17 -19.64
CA ASP A 72 14.62 -13.87 -19.48
C ASP A 72 15.03 -13.51 -18.03
N GLY A 73 16.25 -12.99 -17.85
CA GLY A 73 16.77 -12.63 -16.53
C GLY A 73 15.94 -11.55 -15.79
N ARG A 74 15.11 -10.79 -16.50
CA ARG A 74 14.22 -9.77 -15.94
C ARG A 74 13.00 -10.37 -15.26
N ASP A 75 12.69 -11.64 -15.50
CA ASP A 75 11.62 -12.37 -14.81
C ASP A 75 12.06 -12.92 -13.45
N ILE A 76 13.37 -13.08 -13.23
CA ILE A 76 13.94 -13.64 -11.99
C ILE A 76 13.63 -12.76 -10.78
N GLY A 77 13.81 -11.44 -10.89
CA GLY A 77 13.55 -10.51 -9.79
C GLY A 77 12.09 -10.52 -9.35
N PRO A 78 11.14 -10.33 -10.29
CA PRO A 78 9.72 -10.48 -10.04
C PRO A 78 9.32 -11.84 -9.47
N PHE A 79 9.84 -12.95 -10.00
CA PHE A 79 9.57 -14.30 -9.50
C PHE A 79 10.15 -14.54 -8.09
N SER A 80 11.37 -14.07 -7.83
CA SER A 80 12.00 -14.16 -6.49
C SER A 80 11.16 -13.43 -5.43
N ARG A 81 10.53 -12.32 -5.81
CA ARG A 81 9.59 -11.61 -4.94
C ARG A 81 8.32 -12.44 -4.69
N MET A 82 7.83 -13.18 -5.68
CA MET A 82 6.68 -14.08 -5.49
C MET A 82 7.00 -15.25 -4.55
N LEU A 83 8.19 -15.85 -4.66
CA LEU A 83 8.67 -16.92 -3.77
C LEU A 83 8.79 -16.48 -2.30
N GLN A 84 9.21 -15.23 -2.05
CA GLN A 84 9.36 -14.71 -0.69
C GLN A 84 8.01 -14.51 0.03
N LEU A 85 6.90 -14.57 -0.69
CA LEU A 85 5.58 -14.11 -0.25
C LEU A 85 4.48 -15.19 -0.29
N GLY A 86 4.77 -16.41 -0.75
CA GLY A 86 3.88 -17.57 -0.60
C GLY A 86 2.59 -17.58 -1.45
N GLY A 87 2.52 -16.77 -2.50
CA GLY A 87 1.36 -16.75 -3.39
C GLY A 87 0.12 -15.99 -2.84
N PRO A 88 -0.68 -15.32 -3.70
CA PRO A 88 -1.86 -14.54 -3.28
C PRO A 88 -3.10 -15.30 -2.73
N ASP A 89 -2.94 -16.51 -2.19
CA ASP A 89 -4.05 -17.30 -1.64
C ASP A 89 -4.17 -17.22 -0.11
N ALA A 90 -3.30 -16.46 0.55
CA ALA A 90 -3.60 -15.82 1.84
C ALA A 90 -4.39 -14.51 1.60
N ALA A 91 -5.66 -14.65 1.19
CA ALA A 91 -6.67 -13.58 1.04
C ALA A 91 -6.55 -12.64 -0.20
N GLY A 92 -6.82 -13.17 -1.40
CA GLY A 92 -7.64 -12.50 -2.41
C GLY A 92 -7.32 -11.03 -2.78
N GLY A 93 -6.08 -10.74 -3.19
CA GLY A 93 -5.70 -9.43 -3.74
C GLY A 93 -4.52 -9.54 -4.70
N ALA A 94 -4.58 -8.83 -5.83
CA ALA A 94 -3.61 -8.87 -6.94
C ALA A 94 -2.14 -8.60 -6.53
N PRO A 95 -1.15 -9.13 -7.27
CA PRO A 95 0.27 -8.98 -6.95
C PRO A 95 0.79 -7.59 -7.37
N GLY A 96 1.33 -6.85 -6.41
CA GLY A 96 1.76 -5.45 -6.55
C GLY A 96 1.28 -4.54 -5.42
N ALA A 97 0.42 -5.06 -4.55
CA ALA A 97 -0.21 -4.30 -3.49
C ALA A 97 -0.20 -5.08 -2.18
N GLN A 98 0.98 -5.35 -1.61
CA GLN A 98 0.99 -5.76 -0.21
C GLN A 98 0.39 -4.65 0.62
N ARG A 99 -0.80 -4.91 1.17
CA ARG A 99 -1.50 -3.96 2.01
C ARG A 99 -0.85 -3.95 3.38
N GLY A 100 -0.74 -2.76 3.94
CA GLY A 100 -0.25 -2.53 5.28
C GLY A 100 -0.98 -1.34 5.87
N ALA A 101 -0.80 -1.13 7.17
CA ALA A 101 -1.26 0.08 7.83
C ALA A 101 -0.54 1.30 7.22
N CYS A 102 -1.32 2.27 6.77
CA CYS A 102 -0.88 3.56 6.31
C CYS A 102 -1.39 4.62 7.28
N CYS A 103 -0.47 5.40 7.82
CA CYS A 103 -0.78 6.50 8.72
C CYS A 103 -0.79 7.80 7.94
N ILE A 104 -1.98 8.34 7.70
CA ILE A 104 -2.17 9.61 6.99
C ILE A 104 -2.39 10.69 8.04
N SER A 105 -1.40 11.56 8.20
CA SER A 105 -1.47 12.68 9.14
C SER A 105 -1.82 13.96 8.41
N THR A 106 -2.99 14.51 8.69
CA THR A 106 -3.34 15.87 8.28
C THR A 106 -2.80 16.86 9.31
N PRO A 107 -2.00 17.88 8.91
CA PRO A 107 -1.52 18.91 9.83
C PRO A 107 -2.70 19.58 10.56
N GLY A 108 -2.70 19.52 11.89
CA GLY A 108 -3.79 20.07 12.70
C GLY A 108 -4.97 19.13 12.97
N ALA A 109 -4.94 17.89 12.47
CA ALA A 109 -5.98 16.89 12.70
C ALA A 109 -5.40 15.56 13.22
N PHE A 110 -6.28 14.64 13.60
CA PHE A 110 -5.93 13.29 14.01
C PHE A 110 -5.33 12.51 12.83
N ALA A 111 -4.35 11.65 13.11
CA ALA A 111 -3.80 10.73 12.12
C ALA A 111 -4.83 9.62 11.85
N ILE A 112 -5.15 9.41 10.58
CA ILE A 112 -6.07 8.35 10.14
C ILE A 112 -5.23 7.12 9.77
N CYS A 113 -5.60 5.96 10.30
CA CYS A 113 -5.01 4.70 9.89
C CYS A 113 -5.92 3.97 8.90
N VAL A 114 -5.40 3.60 7.73
CA VAL A 114 -6.09 2.77 6.74
C VAL A 114 -5.20 1.64 6.26
N VAL A 115 -5.78 0.48 5.94
CA VAL A 115 -5.03 -0.66 5.39
C VAL A 115 -5.06 -0.61 3.86
N ILE A 116 -4.00 -0.09 3.25
CA ILE A 116 -3.91 0.17 1.80
C ILE A 116 -2.54 -0.27 1.27
N PRO A 117 -2.36 -0.37 -0.05
CA PRO A 117 -1.06 -0.66 -0.66
C PRO A 117 -0.04 0.46 -0.40
N GLU A 118 1.26 0.14 -0.40
CA GLU A 118 2.37 1.11 -0.20
C GLU A 118 2.27 2.33 -1.13
N HIS A 119 2.18 2.10 -2.45
CA HIS A 119 2.07 3.18 -3.43
C HIS A 119 0.84 4.10 -3.19
N ALA A 120 -0.26 3.56 -2.65
CA ALA A 120 -1.44 4.34 -2.34
C ALA A 120 -1.23 5.16 -1.07
N CYS A 121 -0.43 4.66 -0.13
CA CYS A 121 -0.01 5.39 1.06
C CYS A 121 0.89 6.57 0.71
N ASP A 122 1.87 6.35 -0.17
CA ASP A 122 2.77 7.40 -0.66
C ASP A 122 2.01 8.50 -1.39
N ASN A 123 1.07 8.12 -2.27
CA ASN A 123 0.21 9.07 -2.98
C ASN A 123 -0.71 9.87 -2.04
N ALA A 124 -1.06 9.30 -0.88
CA ALA A 124 -1.84 9.98 0.15
C ALA A 124 -0.97 10.87 1.06
N GLY A 125 0.35 10.92 0.86
CA GLY A 125 1.29 11.61 1.74
C GLY A 125 1.37 11.01 3.14
N GLY A 126 1.03 9.72 3.28
CA GLY A 126 1.06 9.00 4.54
C GLY A 126 2.37 8.27 4.77
N THR A 127 2.51 7.70 5.97
CA THR A 127 3.64 6.84 6.36
C THR A 127 3.19 5.38 6.33
N PHE A 128 3.84 4.57 5.50
CA PHE A 128 3.57 3.13 5.41
C PHE A 128 4.29 2.36 6.53
N MET A 129 3.55 1.56 7.29
CA MET A 129 4.07 0.84 8.47
C MET A 129 4.63 -0.54 8.12
N GLY A 130 4.60 -0.92 6.84
CA GLY A 130 5.12 -2.18 6.33
C GLY A 130 4.02 -3.15 5.90
N ALA A 131 4.38 -4.06 5.00
CA ALA A 131 3.50 -5.10 4.47
C ALA A 131 2.93 -6.01 5.58
N GLY A 132 1.63 -6.33 5.50
CA GLY A 132 0.97 -7.26 6.43
C GLY A 132 0.57 -6.65 7.79
N THR A 133 0.92 -5.39 8.03
CA THR A 133 0.55 -4.67 9.24
C THR A 133 -0.93 -4.24 9.25
N ARG A 134 -1.52 -4.11 10.44
CA ARG A 134 -2.92 -3.72 10.64
C ARG A 134 -3.02 -2.51 11.55
N CYS A 135 -4.02 -1.67 11.34
CA CYS A 135 -4.31 -0.53 12.22
C CYS A 135 -4.72 -0.91 13.65
N THR A 136 -5.06 -2.18 13.87
CA THR A 136 -5.40 -2.73 15.19
C THR A 136 -4.19 -3.32 15.92
N ASP A 137 -3.01 -3.31 15.32
CA ASP A 137 -1.80 -3.85 15.94
C ASP A 137 -1.36 -2.90 17.09
N PRO A 138 -1.24 -3.39 18.32
CA PRO A 138 -0.87 -2.57 19.48
C PRO A 138 0.51 -1.91 19.35
N ASN A 139 1.39 -2.41 18.48
CA ASN A 139 2.73 -1.84 18.26
C ASN A 139 2.75 -0.80 17.13
N ILE A 140 1.62 -0.61 16.44
CA ILE A 140 1.49 0.29 15.30
C ILE A 140 0.62 1.48 15.71
N GLY A 141 1.29 2.47 16.30
CA GLY A 141 0.70 3.77 16.58
C GLY A 141 0.96 4.72 15.43
N CYS A 142 -0.10 5.31 14.85
CA CYS A 142 0.09 6.40 13.91
C CYS A 142 0.62 7.64 14.63
N PRO A 143 1.73 8.24 14.16
CA PRO A 143 2.25 9.45 14.77
C PRO A 143 1.28 10.60 14.56
N ILE A 144 0.64 11.03 15.64
CA ILE A 144 -0.08 12.30 15.68
C ILE A 144 0.94 13.42 15.68
N THR A 145 1.15 14.07 14.53
CA THR A 145 1.84 15.36 14.52
C THR A 145 0.91 16.37 15.18
N PRO A 146 1.30 16.96 16.33
CA PRO A 146 0.49 17.98 16.97
C PRO A 146 0.23 19.12 15.96
N PRO A 147 -0.95 19.76 16.02
CA PRO A 147 -1.17 21.01 15.28
C PRO A 147 -0.04 22.00 15.56
N PRO A 148 0.41 22.79 14.57
CA PRO A 148 1.36 23.86 14.83
C PRO A 148 0.80 24.82 15.90
N PRO A 149 1.66 25.35 16.79
CA PRO A 149 1.21 26.27 17.83
C PRO A 149 0.67 27.56 17.21
N VAL A 150 -0.37 28.09 17.84
CA VAL A 150 -0.97 29.40 17.56
C VAL A 150 -0.89 30.26 18.82
N ALA A 151 -1.09 31.56 18.71
CA ALA A 151 -1.24 32.40 19.90
C ALA A 151 -2.47 31.94 20.69
N CYS A 152 -2.31 31.73 22.00
CA CYS A 152 -3.37 31.34 22.92
C CYS A 152 -3.54 32.42 23.98
N CYS A 153 -4.72 33.06 23.98
CA CYS A 153 -5.03 34.13 24.94
C CYS A 153 -5.70 33.54 26.17
N LEU A 154 -5.01 33.58 27.31
CA LEU A 154 -5.51 33.03 28.57
C LEU A 154 -6.42 34.05 29.29
N PRO A 155 -7.34 33.58 30.17
CA PRO A 155 -8.27 34.46 30.89
C PRO A 155 -7.61 35.48 31.82
N ASN A 156 -6.37 35.22 32.25
CA ASN A 156 -5.58 36.10 33.09
C ASN A 156 -4.87 37.24 32.30
N GLY A 157 -5.02 37.26 30.97
CA GLY A 157 -4.41 38.26 30.08
C GLY A 157 -3.07 37.83 29.51
N ASP A 158 -2.54 36.66 29.89
CA ASP A 158 -1.30 36.14 29.33
C ASP A 158 -1.51 35.57 27.91
N CYS A 159 -0.44 35.61 27.12
CA CYS A 159 -0.38 34.95 25.82
C CYS A 159 0.69 33.86 25.83
N VAL A 160 0.32 32.65 25.42
CA VAL A 160 1.27 31.53 25.19
C VAL A 160 1.11 30.99 23.78
N ASN A 161 2.21 30.56 23.14
CA ASN A 161 2.11 29.85 21.86
C ASN A 161 1.84 28.37 22.14
N ALA A 162 0.63 27.90 21.83
CA ALA A 162 0.21 26.53 22.12
C ALA A 162 -0.65 25.95 20.97
N PRO A 163 -0.65 24.63 20.75
CA PRO A 163 -1.62 23.98 19.87
C PRO A 163 -3.07 24.36 20.26
N PRO A 164 -4.01 24.48 19.31
CA PRO A 164 -5.37 24.93 19.61
C PRO A 164 -6.08 24.10 20.68
N ILE A 165 -5.86 22.78 20.69
CA ILE A 165 -6.48 21.88 21.68
C ILE A 165 -5.92 22.12 23.09
N GLU A 166 -4.62 22.35 23.22
CA GLU A 166 -3.95 22.62 24.49
C GLU A 166 -4.36 24.00 25.01
N CYS A 167 -4.52 24.97 24.10
CA CYS A 167 -5.05 26.28 24.44
C CYS A 167 -6.44 26.21 25.10
N ILE A 168 -7.34 25.42 24.50
CA ILE A 168 -8.69 25.20 25.07
C ILE A 168 -8.61 24.48 26.41
N GLN A 169 -7.70 23.50 26.56
CA GLN A 169 -7.48 22.81 27.84
C GLN A 169 -6.98 23.75 28.95
N MET A 170 -6.23 24.79 28.60
CA MET A 170 -5.82 25.87 29.51
C MET A 170 -6.91 26.94 29.73
N MET A 171 -8.14 26.70 29.25
CA MET A 171 -9.25 27.67 29.23
C MET A 171 -8.93 28.97 28.45
N GLY A 172 -7.98 28.92 27.53
CA GLY A 172 -7.63 30.03 26.65
C GLY A 172 -8.44 30.05 25.35
N VAL A 173 -8.32 31.17 24.63
CA VAL A 173 -8.90 31.36 23.30
C VAL A 173 -7.78 31.25 22.25
N PRO A 174 -7.76 30.19 21.42
CA PRO A 174 -6.77 30.06 20.36
C PRO A 174 -7.05 31.08 19.26
N GLN A 175 -5.99 31.74 18.80
CA GLN A 175 -6.04 32.66 17.68
C GLN A 175 -5.90 31.90 16.35
N GLY A 176 -6.12 32.62 15.24
CA GLY A 176 -6.06 32.04 13.90
C GLY A 176 -4.69 31.41 13.56
N PRO A 177 -4.62 30.62 12.48
CA PRO A 177 -3.36 30.03 12.03
C PRO A 177 -2.31 31.11 11.75
N PHE A 178 -1.03 30.76 11.95
CA PHE A 178 0.14 31.65 11.79
C PHE A 178 0.20 32.85 12.74
N THR A 179 -0.65 32.91 13.77
CA THR A 179 -0.54 33.93 14.84
C THR A 179 0.48 33.52 15.88
N THR A 180 1.23 34.49 16.41
CA THR A 180 2.12 34.28 17.55
C THR A 180 1.90 35.34 18.63
N CYS A 181 2.29 35.04 19.87
CA CYS A 181 2.26 36.02 20.95
C CYS A 181 3.20 37.20 20.74
N ALA A 182 4.19 37.10 19.84
CA ALA A 182 5.05 38.22 19.48
C ALA A 182 4.31 39.30 18.68
N ASP A 183 3.19 38.95 18.04
CA ASP A 183 2.40 39.85 17.20
C ASP A 183 1.32 40.63 17.97
N ASN A 184 1.36 40.60 19.31
CA ASN A 184 0.30 41.14 20.18
C ASN A 184 -1.11 40.61 19.78
N ALA A 185 -1.20 39.34 19.40
CA ALA A 185 -2.43 38.72 18.89
C ALA A 185 -3.59 38.75 19.90
N CYS A 186 -3.28 38.83 21.20
CA CYS A 186 -4.26 39.08 22.26
C CYS A 186 -4.53 40.57 22.41
N MET A 187 -5.08 41.19 21.36
CA MET A 187 -5.72 42.49 21.54
C MET A 187 -6.89 42.30 22.50
N THR A 188 -6.87 43.07 23.58
CA THR A 188 -7.93 43.14 24.60
C THR A 188 -9.32 43.08 23.95
N PRO A 189 -10.28 42.34 24.54
CA PRO A 189 -11.54 41.99 23.90
C PRO A 189 -12.22 43.22 23.27
N PRO A 190 -12.84 43.10 22.07
CA PRO A 190 -13.69 44.17 21.55
C PRO A 190 -14.68 44.55 22.65
N PRO A 191 -14.97 45.85 22.85
CA PRO A 191 -15.84 46.29 23.93
C PRO A 191 -17.11 45.46 23.87
N VAL A 192 -17.38 44.73 24.94
CA VAL A 192 -18.63 43.99 25.10
C VAL A 192 -19.71 45.05 24.93
N GLY A 193 -20.41 45.01 23.78
CA GLY A 193 -21.49 45.93 23.51
C GLY A 193 -22.47 45.82 24.66
N ALA A 194 -22.68 46.92 25.39
CA ALA A 194 -23.64 46.95 26.46
C ALA A 194 -25.00 46.46 25.93
N CYS A 195 -25.62 45.48 26.59
CA CYS A 195 -27.01 45.15 26.32
C CYS A 195 -27.87 46.40 26.55
N CYS A 196 -28.56 46.87 25.52
CA CYS A 196 -29.63 47.84 25.70
C CYS A 196 -30.84 47.12 26.30
N VAL A 197 -31.08 47.32 27.58
CA VAL A 197 -32.39 47.01 28.19
C VAL A 197 -33.34 48.16 27.85
N SER A 198 -34.29 47.89 26.98
CA SER A 198 -35.49 48.72 26.74
C SER A 198 -36.54 48.45 27.80
#